data_AF-A0A2N1A4C8-F1
#
_entry.id   AF-A0A2N1A4C8-F1
#
_cell.length_a   1.000
_cell.length_b   1.000
_cell.length_c   1.000
_cell.angle_alpha   90.00
_cell.angle_beta   90.00
_cell.angle_gamma   90.00
#
_symmetry.space_group_name_H-M   'P 1'
#
loop_
_entity.id
_entity.type
_entity.pdbx_description
1 polymer ?
#
loop_
_entity_poly.entity_id
_entity_poly.type
_entity_poly.pdbx_seq_one_letter_code
_entity_poly.pdbx_strand_id
1 'polypeptide(L)'
;MKNDIYKTVQVLEKNKETSLLINVLDTRKTVEKLNNSLISIDNILKAPTCRKPQYGGLFHQNNNDYKALITQFSRKIEGEHATHNIELQRQEFHLNKQASRTKLIETIIDKRNKNKIRIKSEQEQSRLSDMLSVTGQRSIFK
;
A
#
# COMPACT_ATOMS: atom_id res chain seq x y z
N MET A 1 17.29 18.47 24.65
CA MET A 1 16.08 17.66 24.35
C MET A 1 16.55 16.23 24.07
N LYS A 2 16.11 15.22 24.84
CA LYS A 2 16.47 13.83 24.54
C LYS A 2 15.70 13.39 23.29
N ASN A 3 16.40 12.99 22.23
CA ASN A 3 15.78 12.38 21.05
C ASN A 3 15.00 11.14 21.50
N ASP A 4 13.69 11.16 21.28
CA ASP A 4 12.83 10.02 21.57
C ASP A 4 13.04 9.00 20.44
N ILE A 5 13.93 8.03 20.68
CA ILE A 5 14.30 6.97 19.73
C ILE A 5 13.05 6.34 19.09
N TYR A 6 11.96 6.22 19.85
CA TYR A 6 10.73 5.63 19.36
C TYR A 6 9.99 6.51 18.36
N LYS A 7 9.96 7.85 18.56
CA LYS A 7 9.40 8.78 17.57
C LYS A 7 10.21 8.77 16.28
N THR A 8 11.54 8.71 16.39
CA THR A 8 12.41 8.59 15.21
C THR A 8 12.12 7.31 14.45
N VAL A 9 12.01 6.17 15.14
CA VAL A 9 11.68 4.87 14.51
C VAL A 9 10.29 4.90 13.87
N GLN A 10 9.29 5.51 14.50
CA GLN A 10 7.95 5.66 13.92
C GLN A 10 7.99 6.43 12.59
N VAL A 11 8.68 7.57 12.55
CA VAL A 11 8.81 8.38 11.33
C VAL A 11 9.54 7.61 10.23
N LEU A 12 10.64 6.94 10.56
CA LEU A 12 11.40 6.15 9.58
C LEU A 12 10.56 5.03 8.96
N GLU A 13 9.78 4.33 9.77
CA GLU A 13 8.99 3.19 9.31
C GLU A 13 7.77 3.63 8.51
N LYS A 14 7.17 4.78 8.87
CA LYS A 14 6.12 5.42 8.05
C LYS A 14 6.65 5.94 6.71
N ASN A 15 7.86 6.48 6.68
CA ASN A 15 8.49 6.90 5.43
C ASN A 15 8.73 5.71 4.50
N LYS A 16 9.26 4.58 5.02
CA LYS A 16 9.42 3.34 4.24
C LYS A 16 8.09 2.83 3.69
N GLU A 17 7.04 2.83 4.50
CA GLU A 17 5.68 2.45 4.07
C GLU A 17 5.19 3.36 2.93
N THR A 18 5.38 4.67 3.07
CA THR A 18 4.97 5.65 2.06
C THR A 18 5.73 5.46 0.74
N SER A 19 7.04 5.23 0.80
CA SER A 19 7.85 4.94 -0.39
C SER A 19 7.39 3.67 -1.10
N LEU A 20 7.06 2.60 -0.35
CA LEU A 20 6.52 1.37 -0.94
C LEU A 20 5.12 1.60 -1.55
N LEU A 21 4.28 2.41 -0.90
CA LEU A 21 2.95 2.75 -1.42
C LEU A 21 3.04 3.46 -2.77
N ILE A 22 3.97 4.42 -2.92
CA ILE A 22 4.20 5.11 -4.19
C ILE A 22 4.58 4.11 -5.29
N ASN A 23 5.52 3.21 -5.00
CA ASN A 23 5.95 2.18 -5.97
C ASN A 23 4.79 1.27 -6.39
N VAL A 24 3.98 0.80 -5.43
CA VAL A 24 2.78 -0.02 -5.73
C VAL A 24 1.81 0.74 -6.63
N LEU A 25 1.55 2.01 -6.35
CA LEU A 25 0.65 2.83 -7.15
C LEU A 25 1.14 2.99 -8.60
N ASP A 26 2.43 3.20 -8.79
CA ASP A 26 3.00 3.37 -10.14
C ASP A 26 3.02 2.05 -10.93
N THR A 27 3.31 0.93 -10.27
CA THR A 27 3.19 -0.40 -10.89
C THR A 27 1.73 -0.71 -11.24
N ARG A 28 0.75 -0.39 -10.36
CA ARG A 28 -0.68 -0.55 -10.66
C ARG A 28 -1.11 0.23 -11.90
N LYS A 29 -0.71 1.49 -12.03
CA LYS A 29 -0.99 2.30 -13.24
C LYS A 29 -0.42 1.64 -14.50
N THR A 30 0.74 1.02 -14.39
CA THR A 30 1.39 0.34 -15.52
C THR A 30 0.61 -0.91 -15.94
N VAL A 31 0.20 -1.74 -14.97
CA VAL A 31 -0.67 -2.91 -15.20
C VAL A 31 -1.99 -2.48 -15.83
N GLU A 32 -2.61 -1.41 -15.33
CA GLU A 32 -3.88 -0.88 -15.85
C GLU A 32 -3.75 -0.39 -17.31
N LYS A 33 -2.66 0.31 -17.64
CA LYS A 33 -2.38 0.72 -19.03
C LYS A 33 -2.21 -0.47 -19.97
N LEU A 34 -1.50 -1.51 -19.53
CA LEU A 34 -1.32 -2.74 -20.32
C LEU A 34 -2.67 -3.45 -20.52
N ASN A 35 -3.48 -3.54 -19.47
CA ASN A 35 -4.82 -4.14 -19.55
C ASN A 35 -5.74 -3.36 -20.52
N ASN A 36 -5.75 -2.02 -20.44
CA ASN A 36 -6.52 -1.19 -21.37
C ASN A 36 -6.06 -1.34 -22.83
N SER A 37 -4.75 -1.55 -23.04
CA SER A 37 -4.19 -1.82 -24.36
C SER A 37 -4.66 -3.18 -24.91
N LEU A 38 -4.70 -4.22 -24.07
CA LEU A 38 -5.23 -5.54 -24.43
C LEU A 38 -6.72 -5.49 -24.77
N ILE A 39 -7.52 -4.78 -23.98
CA ILE A 39 -8.95 -4.56 -24.27
C ILE A 39 -9.12 -3.89 -25.63
N SER A 40 -8.30 -2.87 -25.92
CA SER A 40 -8.34 -2.17 -27.21
C SER A 40 -7.98 -3.08 -28.38
N ILE A 41 -6.96 -3.93 -28.23
CA ILE A 41 -6.56 -4.92 -29.24
C ILE A 41 -7.67 -5.94 -29.48
N ASP A 42 -8.28 -6.46 -28.42
CA ASP A 42 -9.38 -7.42 -28.51
C ASP A 42 -10.57 -6.83 -29.28
N ASN A 43 -10.90 -5.56 -29.02
CA ASN A 43 -11.93 -4.85 -29.77
C ASN A 43 -11.61 -4.72 -31.27
N ILE A 44 -10.34 -4.44 -31.62
CA ILE A 44 -9.90 -4.37 -33.03
C ILE A 44 -10.01 -5.75 -33.70
N LEU A 45 -9.58 -6.81 -33.02
CA LEU A 45 -9.61 -8.17 -33.56
C LEU A 45 -11.04 -8.70 -33.76
N LYS A 46 -11.96 -8.30 -32.88
CA LYS A 46 -13.40 -8.62 -32.95
C LYS A 46 -14.19 -7.72 -33.90
N ALA A 47 -13.61 -6.63 -34.38
CA ALA A 47 -14.30 -5.72 -35.29
C ALA A 47 -14.76 -6.46 -36.57
N PRO A 48 -16.01 -6.24 -37.01
CA PRO A 48 -16.54 -6.91 -38.19
C PRO A 48 -15.76 -6.48 -39.43
N THR A 49 -15.32 -7.45 -40.23
CA THR A 49 -14.66 -7.17 -41.51
C THR A 49 -15.71 -6.82 -42.58
N CYS A 50 -15.45 -5.79 -43.38
CA CYS A 50 -16.37 -5.38 -44.46
C CYS A 50 -16.40 -6.47 -45.54
N ARG A 51 -17.43 -7.33 -45.52
CA ARG A 51 -17.63 -8.42 -46.49
C ARG A 51 -18.38 -7.93 -47.73
N LYS A 52 -17.90 -6.85 -48.36
CA LYS A 52 -18.44 -6.44 -49.65
C LYS A 52 -17.71 -7.24 -50.74
N PRO A 53 -18.43 -8.03 -51.57
CA PRO A 53 -17.82 -8.91 -52.58
C PRO A 53 -17.01 -8.17 -53.66
N GLN A 54 -17.14 -6.84 -53.70
CA GLN A 54 -16.45 -5.92 -54.61
C GLN A 54 -14.97 -5.68 -54.20
N TYR A 55 -14.62 -5.95 -52.94
CA TYR A 55 -13.25 -5.86 -52.42
C TYR A 55 -12.70 -7.30 -52.36
N GLY A 56 -12.01 -7.72 -53.42
CA GLY A 56 -11.61 -9.11 -53.69
C GLY A 56 -10.65 -9.77 -52.68
N GLY A 57 -10.00 -10.86 -53.12
CA GLY A 57 -9.12 -11.70 -52.29
C GLY A 57 -7.93 -10.97 -51.64
N LEU A 58 -7.38 -9.95 -52.28
CA LEU A 58 -6.29 -9.12 -51.75
C LEU A 58 -6.67 -8.37 -50.45
N PHE A 59 -7.90 -7.84 -50.37
CA PHE A 59 -8.38 -7.18 -49.16
C PHE A 59 -8.59 -8.16 -48.02
N HIS A 60 -9.04 -9.39 -48.32
CA HIS A 60 -9.18 -10.45 -47.32
C HIS A 60 -7.82 -10.92 -46.80
N GLN A 61 -6.83 -11.09 -47.68
CA GLN A 61 -5.49 -11.50 -47.31
C GLN A 61 -4.80 -10.44 -46.44
N ASN A 62 -4.82 -9.17 -46.86
CA ASN A 62 -4.25 -8.07 -46.06
C ASN A 62 -4.89 -8.00 -44.66
N ASN A 63 -6.21 -8.20 -44.56
CA ASN A 63 -6.90 -8.17 -43.27
C ASN A 63 -6.48 -9.35 -42.35
N ASN A 64 -6.23 -10.52 -42.93
CA ASN A 64 -5.67 -11.66 -42.19
C ASN A 64 -4.23 -11.40 -41.74
N ASP A 65 -3.41 -10.79 -42.60
CA ASP A 65 -2.02 -10.43 -42.26
C ASP A 65 -1.97 -9.39 -41.13
N TYR A 66 -2.82 -8.36 -41.19
CA TYR A 66 -2.97 -7.39 -40.10
C TYR A 66 -3.43 -8.06 -38.80
N LYS A 67 -4.41 -8.97 -38.86
CA LYS A 67 -4.85 -9.72 -37.68
C LYS A 67 -3.72 -10.58 -37.09
N ALA A 68 -2.91 -11.22 -37.92
CA ALA A 68 -1.77 -12.01 -37.48
C ALA A 68 -0.73 -11.12 -36.76
N LEU A 69 -0.41 -9.96 -37.33
CA LEU A 69 0.50 -8.98 -36.73
C LEU A 69 -0.03 -8.45 -35.38
N ILE A 70 -1.30 -8.05 -35.34
CA ILE A 70 -1.95 -7.57 -34.11
C ILE A 70 -1.95 -8.67 -33.04
N THR A 71 -2.22 -9.92 -33.42
CA THR A 71 -2.19 -11.07 -32.50
C THR A 71 -0.79 -11.31 -31.93
N GLN A 72 0.25 -11.20 -32.76
CA GLN A 72 1.63 -11.32 -32.29
C GLN A 72 1.98 -10.20 -31.29
N PHE A 73 1.53 -8.98 -31.55
CA PHE A 73 1.73 -7.86 -30.64
C PHE A 73 0.94 -8.03 -29.32
N SER A 74 -0.29 -8.55 -29.39
CA SER A 74 -1.10 -8.90 -28.21
C SER A 74 -0.34 -9.83 -27.27
N ARG A 75 0.24 -10.92 -27.80
CA ARG A 75 1.01 -11.89 -27.00
C ARG A 75 2.19 -11.24 -26.27
N LYS A 76 2.84 -10.26 -26.90
CA LYS A 76 3.93 -9.52 -26.25
C LYS A 76 3.41 -8.67 -25.09
N ILE A 77 2.32 -7.94 -25.30
CA ILE A 77 1.68 -7.14 -24.24
C ILE A 77 1.15 -8.03 -23.12
N GLU A 78 0.59 -9.21 -23.42
CA GLU A 78 0.15 -10.20 -22.42
C GLU A 78 1.31 -10.67 -21.55
N GLY A 79 2.48 -10.94 -22.16
CA GLY A 79 3.70 -11.30 -21.42
C GLY A 79 4.19 -10.16 -20.52
N GLU A 80 4.20 -8.92 -21.02
CA GLU A 80 4.53 -7.74 -20.23
C GLU A 80 3.53 -7.52 -19.09
N HIS A 81 2.23 -7.69 -19.35
CA HIS A 81 1.17 -7.59 -18.35
C HIS A 81 1.35 -8.63 -17.24
N ALA A 82 1.60 -9.90 -17.60
CA ALA A 82 1.86 -10.96 -16.63
C ALA A 82 3.08 -10.65 -15.75
N THR A 83 4.16 -10.15 -16.35
CA THR A 83 5.39 -9.78 -15.64
C THR A 83 5.15 -8.65 -14.64
N HIS A 84 4.49 -7.58 -15.07
CA HIS A 84 4.18 -6.44 -14.19
C HIS A 84 3.15 -6.80 -13.11
N ASN A 85 2.23 -7.73 -13.39
CA ASN A 85 1.26 -8.18 -12.40
C ASN A 85 1.92 -9.04 -11.31
N ILE A 86 2.90 -9.89 -11.65
CA ILE A 86 3.70 -10.62 -10.67
C ILE A 86 4.50 -9.64 -9.80
N GLU A 87 5.10 -8.62 -10.42
CA GLU A 87 5.83 -7.59 -9.69
C GLU A 87 4.91 -6.78 -8.77
N LEU A 88 3.72 -6.43 -9.24
CA LEU A 88 2.70 -5.78 -8.43
C LEU A 88 2.36 -6.59 -7.18
N GLN A 89 2.09 -7.90 -7.34
CA GLN A 89 1.79 -8.79 -6.21
C GLN A 89 2.93 -8.83 -5.18
N ARG A 90 4.18 -8.87 -5.65
CA ARG A 90 5.36 -8.82 -4.77
C ARG A 90 5.44 -7.50 -4.00
N GLN A 91 5.25 -6.38 -4.68
CA GLN A 91 5.29 -5.06 -4.05
C GLN A 91 4.15 -4.87 -3.05
N GLU A 92 2.94 -5.35 -3.36
CA GLU A 92 1.80 -5.34 -2.45
C GLU A 92 2.06 -6.17 -1.19
N PHE A 93 2.70 -7.33 -1.34
CA PHE A 93 3.13 -8.14 -0.19
C PHE A 93 4.13 -7.37 0.69
N HIS A 94 5.14 -6.73 0.10
CA HIS A 94 6.11 -5.93 0.85
C HIS A 94 5.48 -4.72 1.54
N LEU A 95 4.55 -4.03 0.88
CA LEU A 95 3.79 -2.93 1.46
C LEU A 95 2.97 -3.41 2.67
N ASN A 96 2.26 -4.52 2.55
CA ASN A 96 1.45 -5.07 3.65
C ASN A 96 2.33 -5.46 4.86
N LYS A 97 3.47 -6.10 4.60
CA LYS A 97 4.47 -6.41 5.62
C LYS A 97 4.99 -5.14 6.32
N GLN A 98 5.27 -4.09 5.57
CA GLN A 98 5.75 -2.82 6.11
C GLN A 98 4.67 -2.09 6.91
N ALA A 99 3.43 -2.03 6.41
CA ALA A 99 2.30 -1.43 7.12
C ALA A 99 2.03 -2.13 8.46
N SER A 100 2.13 -3.47 8.48
CA SER A 100 2.01 -4.26 9.71
C SER A 100 3.12 -3.91 10.73
N ARG A 101 4.34 -3.70 10.25
CA ARG A 101 5.48 -3.28 11.07
C ARG A 101 5.29 -1.86 11.63
N THR A 102 4.82 -0.91 10.82
CA THR A 102 4.47 0.45 11.28
C THR A 102 3.44 0.39 12.40
N LYS A 103 2.36 -0.37 12.21
CA LYS A 103 1.28 -0.53 13.20
C LYS A 103 1.76 -1.15 14.52
N LEU A 104 2.67 -2.12 14.44
CA LEU A 104 3.28 -2.72 15.64
C LEU A 104 4.08 -1.68 16.43
N ILE A 105 4.84 -0.84 15.75
CA ILE A 105 5.63 0.22 16.38
C ILE A 105 4.74 1.26 17.05
N GLU A 106 3.68 1.69 16.36
CA GLU A 106 2.65 2.59 16.93
C GLU A 106 2.06 1.99 18.21
N THR A 107 1.70 0.70 18.17
CA THR A 107 1.16 0.00 19.34
C THR A 107 2.14 -0.04 20.53
N ILE A 108 3.43 -0.26 20.25
CA ILE A 108 4.48 -0.25 21.29
C ILE A 108 4.61 1.15 21.91
N ILE A 109 4.61 2.19 21.07
CA ILE A 109 4.69 3.59 21.52
C ILE A 109 3.50 3.93 22.39
N ASP A 110 2.29 3.59 21.95
CA ASP A 110 1.06 3.83 22.71
C ASP A 110 1.07 3.13 24.06
N LYS A 111 1.51 1.86 24.10
CA LYS A 111 1.64 1.12 25.37
C LYS A 111 2.63 1.78 26.31
N ARG A 112 3.76 2.29 25.80
CA ARG A 112 4.74 3.03 26.61
C ARG A 112 4.17 4.34 27.14
N ASN A 113 3.45 5.09 26.30
CA ASN A 113 2.82 6.35 26.69
C ASN A 113 1.77 6.13 27.78
N LYS A 114 0.91 5.12 27.63
CA LYS A 114 -0.08 4.71 28.65
C LYS A 114 0.59 4.32 29.97
N ASN A 115 1.66 3.51 29.92
CA ASN A 115 2.37 3.11 31.14
C ASN A 115 3.07 4.29 31.82
N LYS A 116 3.64 5.24 31.05
CA LYS A 116 4.25 6.45 31.59
C LYS A 116 3.22 7.33 32.31
N ILE A 117 2.02 7.46 31.75
CA ILE A 117 0.90 8.17 32.39
C ILE A 117 0.49 7.44 33.67
N ARG A 118 0.31 6.12 33.62
CA ARG A 118 -0.06 5.29 34.76
C ARG A 118 0.93 5.44 35.93
N ILE A 119 2.23 5.32 35.67
CA ILE A 119 3.27 5.46 36.71
C ILE A 119 3.23 6.87 37.34
N LYS A 120 3.04 7.91 36.52
CA LYS A 120 2.91 9.28 37.04
C LYS A 120 1.68 9.46 37.92
N SER A 121 0.53 8.93 37.51
CA SER A 121 -0.70 8.99 38.33
C SER A 121 -0.57 8.21 39.64
N GLU A 122 0.09 7.04 39.61
CA GLU A 122 0.35 6.24 40.82
C GLU A 122 1.26 6.98 41.80
N GLN A 123 2.32 7.63 41.30
CA GLN A 123 3.22 8.46 42.13
C GLN A 123 2.49 9.65 42.77
N GLU A 124 1.62 10.32 42.01
CA GLU A 124 0.89 11.49 42.49
C GLU A 124 -0.19 11.08 43.51
N GLN A 125 -0.88 9.96 43.30
CA GLN A 125 -1.80 9.38 44.28
C GLN A 125 -1.09 8.99 45.57
N SER A 126 0.08 8.34 45.49
CA SER A 126 0.90 8.02 46.66
C SER A 126 1.27 9.28 47.43
N ARG A 127 1.77 10.33 46.74
CA ARG A 127 2.15 11.60 47.38
C ARG A 127 0.98 12.28 48.08
N LEU A 128 -0.20 12.27 47.45
CA LEU A 128 -1.43 12.84 48.04
C LEU A 128 -1.91 12.02 49.25
N SER A 129 -1.84 10.70 49.18
CA SER A 129 -2.16 9.80 50.31
C SER A 129 -1.23 10.06 51.50
N ASP A 130 0.07 10.16 51.24
CA ASP A 130 1.08 10.46 52.27
C ASP A 130 0.80 11.82 52.92
N MET A 131 0.51 12.86 52.13
CA MET A 131 0.13 14.18 52.64
C MET A 131 -1.11 14.12 53.54
N LEU A 132 -2.18 13.44 53.10
CA LEU A 132 -3.42 13.30 53.87
C LEU A 132 -3.18 12.60 55.22
N SER A 133 -2.35 11.55 55.24
CA SER A 133 -2.01 10.81 56.45
C SER A 133 -1.25 11.66 57.48
N VAL A 134 -0.31 12.49 57.02
CA VAL A 134 0.45 13.42 57.88
C VAL A 134 -0.46 14.51 58.45
N THR A 135 -1.39 15.05 57.65
CA THR A 135 -2.36 16.03 58.14
C THR A 135 -3.38 15.45 59.14
N GLY A 136 -3.79 14.18 58.98
CA GLY A 136 -4.69 13.51 59.93
C GLY A 136 -4.06 13.23 61.30
N GLN A 137 -2.74 12.96 61.35
CA GLN A 137 -2.01 12.79 62.61
C GLN A 137 -1.73 14.10 63.35
N ARG A 138 -1.70 15.23 62.64
CA ARG A 138 -1.62 16.59 63.23
C ARG A 138 -2.98 17.15 63.65
N SER A 139 -3.97 16.30 63.93
CA SER A 139 -5.22 16.73 64.56
C SER A 139 -4.90 17.56 65.81
N ILE A 140 -5.33 18.82 65.76
CA ILE A 140 -5.19 19.84 66.81
C ILE A 140 -6.22 19.60 67.93
N PHE A 141 -6.96 18.49 67.88
CA PHE A 141 -7.86 18.03 68.93
C PHE A 141 -7.14 16.96 69.76
N LYS A 142 -6.21 17.41 70.61
CA LYS A 142 -5.89 16.79 71.90
C LYS A 142 -5.88 17.90 72.94
#